data_AF-A0A2S0S442-F1
#
_entry.id   AF-A0A2S0S442-F1
#
_cell.length_a   1.000
_cell.length_b   1.000
_cell.length_c   1.000
_cell.angle_alpha   90.00
_cell.angle_beta   90.00
_cell.angle_gamma   90.00
#
_symmetry.space_group_name_H-M   'P 1'
#
loop_
_entity.id
_entity.type
_entity.pdbx_description
1 polymer ?
#
loop_
_entity_poly.entity_id
_entity_poly.type
_entity_poly.pdbx_seq_one_letter_code
_entity_poly.pdbx_strand_id
1 'polypeptide(L)'
;MYFSRKNIINYIYYDLKKEQDKENKGNFLSIDDFYSSRKINNIIIIKLGDYFISLFTHDFSGKHQNIFERDISPGSYYDNSGYILKLNSEFVDDVKNNIIIKPSSLPMLCKPNDWSDTRFGGFLENEEQKNSIITGSVNHKHTTENKNSIYSAVNYLNSIKFNINTDLLNFIQNDGKYLLEILN
;
A
#
# COMPACT_ATOMS: atom_id res chain seq x y z
N MET A 1 -12.69 -27.75 2.15
CA MET A 1 -14.14 -27.45 2.31
C MET A 1 -14.50 -26.34 1.34
N TYR A 2 -15.05 -26.67 0.17
CA TYR A 2 -15.38 -25.70 -0.88
C TYR A 2 -16.70 -25.00 -0.56
N PHE A 3 -16.64 -23.84 0.10
CA PHE A 3 -17.78 -22.90 0.03
C PHE A 3 -17.84 -22.36 -1.39
N SER A 4 -18.90 -22.71 -2.12
CA SER A 4 -19.17 -22.18 -3.47
C SER A 4 -19.08 -20.65 -3.45
N ARG A 5 -18.25 -20.06 -4.33
CA ARG A 5 -17.97 -18.61 -4.38
C ARG A 5 -19.23 -17.74 -4.50
N LYS A 6 -20.29 -18.26 -5.15
CA LYS A 6 -21.63 -17.62 -5.19
C LYS A 6 -22.25 -17.42 -3.80
N ASN A 7 -21.97 -18.31 -2.85
CA ASN A 7 -22.51 -18.22 -1.50
C ASN A 7 -21.82 -17.14 -0.66
N ILE A 8 -20.54 -16.82 -0.93
CA ILE A 8 -19.81 -15.75 -0.20
C ILE A 8 -20.31 -14.37 -0.64
N ILE A 9 -20.47 -14.15 -1.95
CA ILE A 9 -21.00 -12.89 -2.50
C ILE A 9 -22.43 -12.68 -2.02
N ASN A 10 -23.27 -13.72 -2.08
CA ASN A 10 -24.63 -13.64 -1.58
C ASN A 10 -24.66 -13.41 -0.06
N TYR A 11 -23.81 -14.09 0.72
CA TYR A 11 -23.74 -13.86 2.17
C TYR A 11 -23.33 -12.42 2.51
N ILE A 12 -22.28 -11.90 1.88
CA ILE A 12 -21.82 -10.51 2.08
C ILE A 12 -22.88 -9.52 1.61
N TYR A 13 -23.49 -9.73 0.44
CA TYR A 13 -24.54 -8.87 -0.10
C TYR A 13 -25.80 -8.89 0.78
N TYR A 14 -26.24 -10.05 1.27
CA TYR A 14 -27.40 -10.17 2.15
C TYR A 14 -27.13 -9.58 3.54
N ASP A 15 -25.94 -9.76 4.12
CA ASP A 15 -25.57 -9.12 5.39
C ASP A 15 -25.49 -7.59 5.24
N LEU A 16 -24.93 -7.09 4.12
CA LEU A 16 -24.83 -5.64 3.86
C LEU A 16 -26.20 -5.01 3.56
N LYS A 17 -27.06 -5.69 2.78
CA LYS A 17 -28.37 -5.16 2.35
C LYS A 17 -29.44 -5.23 3.45
N LYS A 18 -29.46 -6.29 4.25
CA LYS A 18 -30.47 -6.51 5.30
C LYS A 18 -30.38 -5.49 6.45
N GLU A 19 -29.27 -4.77 6.55
CA GLU A 19 -29.08 -3.71 7.55
C GLU A 19 -29.08 -2.29 6.99
N GLN A 20 -28.85 -2.10 5.68
CA GLN A 20 -29.12 -0.81 5.01
C GLN A 20 -30.62 -0.46 5.06
N ASP A 21 -31.49 -1.47 5.01
CA ASP A 21 -32.94 -1.32 5.19
C ASP A 21 -33.36 -1.06 6.66
N LYS A 22 -32.46 -1.23 7.64
CA LYS A 22 -32.74 -0.96 9.07
C LYS A 22 -32.27 0.42 9.55
N GLU A 23 -31.31 1.05 8.87
CA GLU A 23 -30.69 2.32 9.30
C GLU A 23 -30.70 3.41 8.22
N ASN A 24 -31.81 3.57 7.51
CA ASN A 24 -32.06 4.84 6.81
C ASN A 24 -32.39 5.96 7.81
N LYS A 25 -31.35 6.47 8.48
CA LYS A 25 -31.28 7.84 9.01
C LYS A 25 -29.92 8.43 8.67
N GLY A 26 -29.75 8.79 7.39
CA GLY A 26 -29.08 10.01 6.90
C GLY A 26 -27.67 10.40 7.36
N ASN A 27 -27.00 9.65 8.22
CA ASN A 27 -25.71 10.03 8.77
C ASN A 27 -24.61 9.21 8.10
N PHE A 28 -23.72 9.91 7.39
CA PHE A 28 -22.47 9.33 6.89
C PHE A 28 -21.66 8.82 8.08
N LEU A 29 -21.45 7.51 8.15
CA LEU A 29 -20.51 6.90 9.08
C LEU A 29 -19.09 7.14 8.57
N SER A 30 -18.16 7.45 9.48
CA SER A 30 -16.74 7.38 9.15
C SER A 30 -16.35 5.94 8.81
N ILE A 31 -15.24 5.74 8.09
CA ILE A 31 -14.82 4.39 7.70
C ILE A 31 -14.46 3.53 8.92
N ASP A 32 -13.94 4.14 9.99
CA ASP A 32 -13.60 3.46 11.23
C ASP A 32 -14.84 3.04 12.03
N ASP A 33 -15.88 3.88 12.02
CA ASP A 33 -17.19 3.54 12.61
C ASP A 33 -17.87 2.42 11.80
N PHE A 34 -17.70 2.43 10.48
CA PHE A 34 -18.15 1.35 9.61
C PHE A 34 -17.42 0.03 9.92
N TYR A 35 -16.10 0.04 10.08
CA TYR A 35 -15.34 -1.15 10.45
C TYR A 35 -15.75 -1.70 11.83
N SER A 36 -15.90 -0.81 12.81
CA SER A 36 -16.23 -1.14 14.20
C SER A 36 -17.65 -1.68 14.35
N SER A 37 -18.63 -1.08 13.65
CA SER A 37 -20.03 -1.52 13.66
C SER A 37 -20.24 -2.88 12.99
N ARG A 38 -19.41 -3.21 11.98
CA ARG A 38 -19.58 -4.41 11.15
C ARG A 38 -18.83 -5.65 11.65
N LYS A 39 -18.14 -5.56 12.80
CA LYS A 39 -17.32 -6.65 13.37
C LYS A 39 -16.43 -7.33 12.31
N ILE A 40 -15.87 -6.52 11.41
CA ILE A 40 -14.99 -7.00 10.34
C ILE A 40 -13.72 -7.53 11.02
N ASN A 41 -13.64 -8.84 11.19
CA ASN A 41 -12.48 -9.50 11.75
C ASN A 41 -11.48 -9.88 10.64
N ASN A 42 -10.26 -10.26 11.02
CA ASN A 42 -9.20 -10.63 10.09
C ASN A 42 -9.63 -11.71 9.09
N ILE A 43 -10.53 -12.63 9.49
CA ILE A 43 -11.03 -13.68 8.60
C ILE A 43 -11.85 -13.09 7.45
N ILE A 44 -12.72 -12.12 7.73
CA ILE A 44 -13.51 -11.44 6.70
C ILE A 44 -12.61 -10.64 5.77
N ILE A 45 -11.61 -9.93 6.32
CA ILE A 45 -10.62 -9.18 5.53
C ILE A 45 -9.87 -10.11 4.57
N ILE A 46 -9.38 -11.24 5.06
CA ILE A 46 -8.66 -12.23 4.24
C ILE A 46 -9.57 -12.78 3.14
N LYS A 47 -10.84 -13.09 3.45
CA LYS A 47 -11.81 -13.58 2.45
C LYS A 47 -12.14 -12.54 1.38
N LEU A 48 -12.28 -11.28 1.77
CA LEU A 48 -12.47 -10.17 0.83
C LEU A 48 -11.22 -10.00 -0.05
N GLY A 49 -10.03 -10.06 0.54
CA GLY A 49 -8.77 -10.02 -0.19
C GLY A 49 -8.66 -11.14 -1.23
N ASP A 50 -8.92 -12.40 -0.84
CA ASP A 50 -8.90 -13.54 -1.77
C ASP A 50 -9.96 -13.39 -2.88
N TYR A 51 -11.14 -12.86 -2.56
CA TYR A 51 -12.16 -12.56 -3.56
C TYR A 51 -11.67 -11.52 -4.59
N PHE A 52 -11.12 -10.39 -4.15
CA PHE A 52 -10.58 -9.39 -5.08
C PHE A 52 -9.42 -9.94 -5.90
N ILE A 53 -8.49 -10.67 -5.28
CA ILE A 53 -7.41 -11.34 -6.02
C ILE A 53 -7.98 -12.29 -7.08
N SER A 54 -9.05 -13.02 -6.76
CA SER A 54 -9.73 -13.89 -7.73
C SER A 54 -10.32 -13.11 -8.91
N LEU A 55 -10.85 -11.89 -8.70
CA LEU A 55 -11.35 -11.04 -9.78
C LEU A 55 -10.25 -10.65 -10.78
N PHE A 56 -9.04 -10.43 -10.30
CA PHE A 56 -7.92 -10.04 -11.15
C PHE A 56 -7.07 -11.20 -11.70
N THR A 57 -7.35 -12.44 -11.25
CA THR A 57 -6.62 -13.67 -11.65
C THR A 57 -7.51 -14.70 -12.37
N HIS A 58 -8.79 -14.40 -12.59
CA HIS A 58 -9.70 -15.25 -13.34
C HIS A 58 -10.49 -14.45 -14.37
N ASP A 59 -10.51 -14.94 -15.61
CA ASP A 59 -11.39 -14.45 -16.65
C ASP A 59 -12.80 -15.00 -16.43
N PHE A 60 -13.68 -14.16 -15.91
CA PHE A 60 -15.10 -14.49 -15.72
C PHE A 60 -15.92 -14.37 -17.01
N SER A 61 -15.33 -13.91 -18.12
CA SER A 61 -16.06 -13.42 -19.31
C SER A 61 -15.58 -13.96 -20.65
N GLY A 62 -14.43 -14.66 -20.71
CA GLY A 62 -13.84 -15.20 -21.94
C GLY A 62 -13.27 -14.12 -22.89
N LYS A 63 -13.23 -12.86 -22.45
CA LYS A 63 -12.85 -11.69 -23.26
C LYS A 63 -11.78 -10.81 -22.63
N HIS A 64 -11.41 -11.05 -21.36
CA HIS A 64 -10.46 -10.24 -20.63
C HIS A 64 -9.30 -11.10 -20.16
N GLN A 65 -8.09 -10.77 -20.63
CA GLN A 65 -6.87 -11.42 -20.16
C GLN A 65 -6.65 -11.13 -18.66
N ASN A 66 -6.12 -12.11 -17.92
CA ASN A 66 -5.86 -11.98 -16.50
C ASN A 66 -4.74 -10.95 -16.28
N ILE A 67 -5.00 -9.94 -15.45
CA ILE A 67 -3.98 -8.92 -15.10
C ILE A 67 -2.86 -9.58 -14.27
N PHE A 68 -3.23 -10.48 -13.36
CA PHE A 68 -2.27 -11.22 -12.55
C PHE A 68 -2.36 -12.73 -12.77
N GLU A 69 -1.22 -13.38 -12.62
CA GLU A 69 -1.06 -14.83 -12.59
C GLU A 69 -0.66 -15.28 -11.19
N ARG A 70 -1.12 -16.47 -10.79
CA ARG A 70 -0.70 -17.09 -9.52
C ARG A 70 0.47 -18.01 -9.81
N ASP A 71 1.66 -17.61 -9.39
CA ASP A 71 2.84 -18.48 -9.40
C ASP A 71 2.84 -19.34 -8.14
N ILE A 72 2.54 -20.62 -8.33
CA ILE A 72 2.44 -21.63 -7.28
C ILE A 72 3.69 -22.50 -7.40
N SER A 73 4.56 -22.43 -6.40
CA SER A 73 5.75 -23.28 -6.38
C SER A 73 5.33 -24.76 -6.35
N PRO A 74 6.02 -25.66 -7.08
CA PRO A 74 5.69 -27.08 -7.08
C PRO A 74 5.73 -27.75 -5.69
N GLY A 75 6.45 -27.15 -4.73
CA GLY A 75 6.55 -27.61 -3.34
C GLY A 75 5.51 -27.03 -2.38
N SER A 76 4.72 -26.04 -2.81
CA SER A 76 3.79 -25.27 -1.96
C SER A 76 2.77 -26.11 -1.19
N TYR A 77 2.40 -27.27 -1.75
CA TYR A 77 1.49 -28.20 -1.10
C TYR A 77 2.07 -28.82 0.18
N TYR A 78 3.40 -28.94 0.28
CA TYR A 78 4.08 -29.64 1.38
C TYR A 78 4.63 -28.69 2.45
N ASP A 79 4.97 -27.45 2.10
CA ASP A 79 5.57 -26.48 3.01
C ASP A 79 4.62 -25.36 3.44
N ASN A 80 3.36 -25.39 2.97
CA ASN A 80 2.38 -24.31 3.15
C ASN A 80 2.88 -22.94 2.66
N SER A 81 3.82 -22.91 1.70
CA SER A 81 4.25 -21.66 1.10
C SER A 81 3.11 -21.00 0.33
N GLY A 82 2.96 -19.68 0.53
CA GLY A 82 1.98 -18.89 -0.20
C GLY A 82 2.30 -18.83 -1.69
N TYR A 83 1.29 -18.55 -2.50
CA TYR A 83 1.49 -18.25 -3.93
C TYR A 83 1.94 -16.81 -4.11
N ILE A 84 2.73 -16.56 -5.17
CA ILE A 84 3.14 -15.20 -5.56
C ILE A 84 2.20 -14.72 -6.67
N LEU A 85 1.71 -13.49 -6.57
CA LEU A 85 1.00 -12.85 -7.67
C LEU A 85 2.02 -12.19 -8.60
N LYS A 86 2.07 -12.65 -9.85
CA LYS A 86 2.88 -12.06 -10.91
C LYS A 86 2.00 -11.24 -11.84
N LEU A 87 2.48 -10.07 -12.26
CA LEU A 87 1.82 -9.30 -13.32
C LEU A 87 1.99 -10.07 -14.63
N ASN A 88 0.90 -10.26 -15.37
CA ASN A 88 0.97 -10.85 -16.70
C ASN A 88 1.79 -9.92 -17.62
N SER A 89 2.73 -10.49 -18.36
CA SER A 89 3.63 -9.76 -19.27
C SER A 89 2.88 -8.87 -20.27
N GLU A 90 1.68 -9.25 -20.68
CA GLU A 90 0.85 -8.50 -21.63
C GLU A 90 0.42 -7.13 -21.08
N PHE A 91 0.31 -6.99 -19.76
CA PHE A 91 -0.14 -5.75 -19.09
C PHE A 91 1.00 -4.92 -18.50
N VAL A 92 2.26 -5.37 -18.63
CA VAL A 92 3.40 -4.68 -18.01
C VAL A 92 3.53 -3.24 -18.49
N ASP A 93 3.43 -3.02 -19.80
CA ASP A 93 3.60 -1.68 -20.38
C ASP A 93 2.38 -0.79 -20.08
N ASP A 94 1.18 -1.35 -20.10
CA ASP A 94 -0.04 -0.63 -19.72
C ASP A 94 0.02 -0.17 -18.25
N VAL A 95 0.46 -1.05 -17.35
CA VAL A 95 0.64 -0.68 -15.93
C VAL A 95 1.70 0.40 -15.80
N LYS A 96 2.86 0.27 -16.47
CA LYS A 96 3.93 1.28 -16.45
C LYS A 96 3.46 2.65 -16.94
N ASN A 97 2.66 2.68 -17.99
CA ASN A 97 2.15 3.92 -18.58
C ASN A 97 1.06 4.59 -17.73
N ASN A 98 0.40 3.83 -16.85
CA ASN A 98 -0.72 4.32 -16.03
C ASN A 98 -0.40 4.30 -14.52
N ILE A 99 0.88 4.30 -14.13
CA ILE A 99 1.27 4.34 -12.72
C ILE A 99 0.75 5.64 -12.09
N ILE A 100 -0.16 5.49 -11.13
CA ILE A 100 -0.58 6.59 -10.26
C ILE A 100 0.45 6.72 -9.15
N ILE A 101 1.34 7.71 -9.28
CA ILE A 101 2.33 8.02 -8.25
C ILE A 101 1.65 8.85 -7.17
N LYS A 102 1.65 8.35 -5.93
CA LYS A 102 1.14 9.11 -4.78
C LYS A 102 2.10 10.26 -4.48
N PRO A 103 1.63 11.50 -4.26
CA PRO A 103 2.51 12.63 -3.93
C PRO A 103 3.43 12.37 -2.72
N SER A 104 2.95 11.62 -1.72
CA SER A 104 3.73 11.22 -0.53
C SER A 104 4.85 10.20 -0.81
N SER A 105 4.97 9.70 -2.03
CA SER A 105 6.09 8.85 -2.46
C SER A 105 7.18 9.62 -3.21
N LEU A 106 6.95 10.90 -3.49
CA LEU A 106 7.90 11.77 -4.17
C LEU A 106 8.63 12.69 -3.18
N PRO A 107 9.85 13.15 -3.52
CA PRO A 107 10.51 14.21 -2.78
C PRO A 107 9.66 15.48 -2.72
N MET A 108 9.73 16.20 -1.61
CA MET A 108 9.02 17.47 -1.46
C MET A 108 9.67 18.56 -2.30
N LEU A 109 8.83 19.41 -2.91
CA LEU A 109 9.27 20.59 -3.67
C LEU A 109 9.63 21.78 -2.76
N CYS A 110 9.25 21.71 -1.48
CA CYS A 110 9.48 22.73 -0.46
C CYS A 110 10.14 22.11 0.77
N LYS A 111 10.57 22.98 1.70
CA LYS A 111 11.13 22.52 2.97
C LYS A 111 10.08 21.67 3.70
N PRO A 112 10.41 20.44 4.14
CA PRO A 112 9.54 19.63 4.97
C PRO A 112 9.20 20.33 6.30
N ASN A 113 8.09 19.91 6.92
CA ASN A 113 7.77 20.30 8.29
C ASN A 113 8.85 19.77 9.25
N ASP A 114 9.23 20.60 10.22
CA ASP A 114 10.21 20.23 11.23
C ASP A 114 9.58 19.25 12.26
N TRP A 115 10.34 18.23 12.64
CA TRP A 115 10.01 17.30 13.71
C TRP A 115 10.25 17.93 15.07
N SER A 116 9.33 17.70 16.01
CA SER A 116 9.46 18.07 17.43
C SER A 116 8.63 17.13 18.30
N ASP A 117 8.66 17.32 19.63
CA ASP A 117 7.81 16.53 20.55
C ASP A 117 6.30 16.76 20.32
N THR A 118 5.91 17.92 19.76
CA THR A 118 4.50 18.32 19.60
C THR A 118 4.06 18.40 18.13
N ARG A 119 4.99 18.25 17.17
CA ARG A 119 4.70 18.31 15.73
C ARG A 119 5.37 17.16 14.99
N PHE A 120 4.60 16.49 14.15
CA PHE A 120 5.10 15.46 13.25
C PHE A 120 5.61 16.13 11.98
N GLY A 121 6.91 15.96 11.71
CA GLY A 121 7.56 16.56 10.56
C GLY A 121 7.32 15.77 9.27
N GLY A 122 8.08 16.14 8.23
CA GLY A 122 7.97 15.54 6.90
C GLY A 122 6.96 16.28 6.02
N PHE A 123 5.93 15.59 5.52
CA PHE A 123 4.95 16.19 4.63
C PHE A 123 4.11 17.29 5.29
N LEU A 124 3.61 18.21 4.46
CA LEU A 124 2.82 19.36 4.94
C LEU A 124 1.49 18.93 5.59
N GLU A 125 0.91 17.83 5.10
CA GLU A 125 -0.39 17.30 5.55
C GLU A 125 -0.30 16.44 6.83
N ASN A 126 0.89 16.24 7.40
CA ASN A 126 1.09 15.47 8.64
C ASN A 126 0.69 16.28 9.90
N GLU A 127 -0.55 16.80 9.95
CA GLU A 127 -1.04 17.57 11.09
C GLU A 127 -1.40 16.69 12.31
N GLU A 128 -1.71 15.41 12.10
CA GLU A 128 -2.15 14.49 13.16
C GLU A 128 -1.24 13.27 13.35
N GLN A 129 -1.12 12.85 14.62
CA GLN A 129 -0.24 11.81 15.13
C GLN A 129 -0.51 10.44 14.50
N LYS A 130 0.39 9.98 13.62
CA LYS A 130 0.34 8.61 13.08
C LYS A 130 1.39 7.70 13.67
N ASN A 131 2.69 8.07 13.62
CA ASN A 131 3.79 7.27 14.19
C ASN A 131 4.98 8.17 14.56
N SER A 132 5.65 7.87 15.68
CA SER A 132 6.91 8.54 16.07
C SER A 132 8.04 8.13 15.11
N ILE A 133 8.88 9.09 14.69
CA ILE A 133 10.12 8.80 13.95
C ILE A 133 11.15 8.06 14.80
N ILE A 134 11.08 8.24 16.12
CA ILE A 134 11.85 7.45 17.07
C ILE A 134 11.09 6.13 17.23
N THR A 135 11.44 5.15 16.39
CA THR A 135 10.91 3.79 16.47
C THR A 135 11.84 2.94 17.33
N GLY A 136 11.29 2.39 18.41
CA GLY A 136 11.97 1.41 19.26
C GLY A 136 11.27 0.06 19.16
N SER A 137 12.02 -1.03 19.33
CA SER A 137 11.41 -2.33 19.55
C SER A 137 10.65 -2.31 20.88
N VAL A 138 9.42 -2.82 20.91
CA VAL A 138 8.63 -3.00 22.16
C VAL A 138 9.37 -3.83 23.21
N ASN A 139 10.35 -4.65 22.80
CA ASN A 139 11.17 -5.47 23.70
C ASN A 139 12.38 -4.72 24.28
N HIS A 140 12.69 -3.54 23.75
CA HIS A 140 13.82 -2.73 24.20
C HIS A 140 13.30 -1.48 24.91
N LYS A 141 13.26 -1.52 26.25
CA LYS A 141 12.94 -0.36 27.11
C LYS A 141 14.09 0.66 27.14
N HIS A 142 14.54 1.12 25.98
CA HIS A 142 15.48 2.25 25.92
C HIS A 142 14.66 3.54 25.93
N THR A 143 14.65 4.22 27.07
CA THR A 143 14.27 5.63 27.14
C THR A 143 15.31 6.44 26.37
N THR A 144 14.93 7.00 25.23
CA THR A 144 15.82 7.86 24.46
C THR A 144 16.02 9.17 25.23
N GLU A 145 17.16 9.31 25.91
CA GLU A 145 17.43 10.44 26.81
C GLU A 145 17.58 11.79 26.09
N ASN A 146 17.80 11.79 24.76
CA ASN A 146 18.05 13.01 24.01
C ASN A 146 17.27 13.09 22.68
N LYS A 147 15.94 13.12 22.80
CA LYS A 147 15.04 13.30 21.64
C LYS A 147 15.31 14.59 20.86
N ASN A 148 15.68 15.67 21.55
CA ASN A 148 15.97 16.96 20.94
C ASN A 148 17.13 16.92 19.94
N SER A 149 18.22 16.21 20.27
CA SER A 149 19.34 16.03 19.35
C SER A 149 18.94 15.18 18.14
N ILE A 150 18.08 14.18 18.32
CA ILE A 150 17.55 13.37 17.20
C ILE A 150 16.70 14.24 16.28
N TYR A 151 15.75 15.01 16.82
CA TYR A 151 14.94 15.92 16.02
C TYR A 151 15.78 16.95 15.28
N SER A 152 16.80 17.50 15.93
CA SER A 152 17.72 18.47 15.31
C SER A 152 18.49 17.84 14.14
N ALA A 153 18.99 16.61 14.30
CA ALA A 153 19.67 15.88 13.23
C ALA A 153 18.73 15.58 12.05
N VAL A 154 17.52 15.10 12.33
CA VAL A 154 16.51 14.80 11.30
C VAL A 154 16.11 16.08 10.55
N ASN A 155 15.85 17.17 11.25
CA ASN A 155 15.45 18.44 10.64
C ASN A 155 16.57 19.03 9.78
N TYR A 156 17.82 18.90 10.24
CA TYR A 156 18.98 19.27 9.45
C TYR A 156 19.05 18.46 8.15
N LEU A 157 18.98 17.13 8.23
CA LEU A 157 19.02 16.27 7.04
C LEU A 157 17.87 16.56 6.06
N ASN A 158 16.65 16.76 6.57
CA ASN A 158 15.47 17.12 5.77
C ASN A 158 15.57 18.51 5.12
N SER A 159 16.44 19.39 5.63
CA SER A 159 16.64 20.72 5.06
C SER A 159 17.58 20.73 3.85
N ILE A 160 18.32 19.64 3.63
CA ILE A 160 19.26 19.52 2.51
C ILE A 160 18.47 19.50 1.20
N LYS A 161 18.79 20.45 0.31
CA LYS A 161 18.16 20.55 -1.00
C LYS A 161 18.87 19.63 -1.99
N PHE A 162 18.08 18.84 -2.71
CA PHE A 162 18.56 18.01 -3.80
C PHE A 162 18.17 18.63 -5.15
N ASN A 163 18.99 18.38 -6.16
CA ASN A 163 18.67 18.69 -7.55
C ASN A 163 18.94 17.46 -8.41
N ILE A 164 18.28 17.41 -9.57
CA ILE A 164 18.57 16.39 -10.58
C ILE A 164 19.84 16.84 -11.31
N ASN A 165 20.83 15.96 -11.38
CA ASN A 165 21.99 16.17 -12.24
C ASN A 165 21.54 15.95 -13.70
N THR A 166 21.28 17.05 -14.41
CA THR A 166 20.77 17.03 -15.79
C THR A 166 21.76 16.41 -16.76
N ASP A 167 23.07 16.58 -16.55
CA ASP A 167 24.10 16.05 -17.43
C ASP A 167 24.16 14.54 -17.34
N LEU A 168 24.13 14.00 -16.10
CA LEU A 168 24.06 12.56 -15.88
C LEU A 168 22.75 11.97 -16.41
N LEU A 169 21.63 12.65 -16.18
CA LEU A 169 20.32 12.22 -16.69
C LEU A 169 20.33 12.14 -18.22
N ASN A 170 20.82 13.19 -18.89
CA ASN A 170 20.93 13.24 -20.35
C ASN A 170 21.85 12.14 -20.88
N PHE A 171 22.98 11.90 -20.21
CA PHE A 171 23.88 10.81 -20.56
C PHE A 171 23.16 9.46 -20.50
N ILE A 172 22.48 9.15 -19.39
CA ILE A 172 21.76 7.87 -19.20
C ILE A 172 20.65 7.69 -20.25
N GLN A 173 19.95 8.76 -20.63
CA GLN A 173 18.85 8.69 -21.59
C GLN A 173 19.29 8.49 -23.05
N ASN A 174 20.50 8.94 -23.41
CA ASN A 174 21.00 8.89 -24.80
C ASN A 174 22.08 7.80 -24.96
N ASP A 175 23.28 8.07 -24.44
CA ASP A 175 24.47 7.25 -24.69
C ASP A 175 24.62 6.11 -23.68
N GLY A 176 24.20 6.34 -22.44
CA GLY A 176 24.37 5.44 -21.30
C GLY A 176 23.25 4.43 -21.10
N LYS A 177 22.32 4.30 -22.06
CA LYS A 177 21.12 3.46 -21.89
C LYS A 177 21.45 1.99 -21.58
N TYR A 178 22.56 1.49 -22.13
CA TYR A 178 23.06 0.13 -21.88
C TYR A 178 23.35 -0.15 -20.39
N LEU A 179 23.66 0.87 -19.57
CA LEU A 179 23.86 0.71 -18.13
C LEU A 179 22.58 0.27 -17.41
N LEU A 180 21.42 0.65 -17.94
CA LEU A 180 20.11 0.25 -17.41
C LEU A 180 19.68 -1.12 -17.91
N GLU A 181 20.15 -1.53 -19.10
CA GLU A 181 19.81 -2.82 -19.71
C GLU A 181 20.55 -3.99 -19.06
N ILE A 182 21.73 -3.77 -18.47
CA ILE A 182 22.51 -4.78 -17.73
C ILE A 182 21.84 -5.19 -16.40
N LEU A 183 20.91 -4.37 -15.88
CA LEU A 183 20.25 -4.58 -14.59
C LEU A 183 18.91 -5.35 -14.70
N ASN A 184 18.45 -5.68 -15.91
CA ASN A 184 17.28 -6.50 -16.18
C ASN A 184 17.69 -7.91 -16.65
#